data_AF-A0A0D0E1S9-F1
#
_entry.id   AF-A0A0D0E1S9-F1
#
_cell.length_a   1.000
_cell.length_b   1.000
_cell.length_c   1.000
_cell.angle_alpha   90.00
_cell.angle_beta   90.00
_cell.angle_gamma   90.00
#
_symmetry.space_group_name_H-M   'P 1'
#
loop_
_entity.id
_entity.type
_entity.pdbx_description
1 polymer ?
#
loop_
_entity_poly.entity_id
_entity_poly.type
_entity_poly.pdbx_seq_one_letter_code
_entity_poly.pdbx_strand_id
1 'polypeptide(L)'
;MAIPIFEQMYPNVIAEFVFDQSSAHGAFAKDALNVKDMNVWPGGKQRIMHDTYIPSDNPNPELHGRKQTMIFVDDLPSNHPDYKYRGQQKAQEQLRREALMAAEGGNKPGEM
;
A
#
# COMPACT_ATOMS: atom_id res chain seq x y z
N MET A 1 14.99 9.63 -34.69
CA MET A 1 16.13 10.08 -35.52
C MET A 1 17.35 9.14 -35.47
N ALA A 2 17.39 8.11 -34.62
CA ALA A 2 18.52 7.17 -34.60
C ALA A 2 18.49 6.11 -35.72
N ILE A 3 17.30 5.60 -36.06
CA ILE A 3 17.13 4.50 -37.02
C ILE A 3 17.62 4.87 -38.44
N PRO A 4 17.23 6.03 -39.03
CA PRO A 4 17.69 6.38 -40.38
C PRO A 4 19.22 6.54 -40.48
N ILE A 5 19.87 6.98 -39.40
CA ILE A 5 21.34 7.12 -39.34
C ILE A 5 21.99 5.73 -39.28
N PHE A 6 21.45 4.82 -38.47
CA PHE A 6 21.94 3.44 -38.39
C PHE A 6 21.83 2.72 -39.75
N GLU A 7 20.69 2.82 -40.42
CA GLU A 7 20.45 2.19 -41.73
C GLU A 7 21.44 2.69 -42.80
N GLN A 8 21.79 3.99 -42.75
CA GLN A 8 22.75 4.57 -43.70
C GLN A 8 24.20 4.18 -43.38
N MET A 9 24.58 4.10 -42.10
CA MET A 9 25.96 3.79 -41.71
C MET A 9 26.28 2.28 -41.75
N TYR A 10 25.29 1.42 -41.56
CA TYR A 10 25.49 -0.04 -41.44
C TYR A 10 24.50 -0.81 -42.35
N PRO A 11 24.65 -0.72 -43.69
CA PRO A 11 23.79 -1.45 -44.60
C PRO A 11 23.92 -2.97 -44.42
N ASN A 12 22.79 -3.67 -44.44
CA ASN A 12 22.67 -5.13 -44.25
C ASN A 12 23.01 -5.64 -42.85
N VAL A 13 23.04 -4.77 -41.83
CA VAL A 13 23.21 -5.16 -40.43
C VAL A 13 21.87 -5.11 -39.70
N ILE A 14 21.66 -6.05 -38.76
CA ILE A 14 20.47 -6.06 -37.89
C ILE A 14 20.79 -5.23 -36.64
N ALA A 15 19.98 -4.20 -36.37
CA ALA A 15 20.00 -3.50 -35.09
C ALA A 15 19.08 -4.20 -34.10
N GLU A 16 19.59 -4.47 -32.90
CA GLU A 16 18.80 -4.90 -31.75
C GLU A 16 18.69 -3.73 -30.76
N PHE A 17 17.46 -3.30 -30.48
CA PHE A 17 17.19 -2.22 -29.53
C PHE A 17 16.57 -2.81 -28.27
N VAL A 18 17.29 -2.73 -27.15
CA VAL A 18 16.79 -3.13 -25.84
C VAL A 18 16.38 -1.88 -25.08
N PHE A 19 15.10 -1.79 -24.74
CA PHE A 19 14.55 -0.68 -23.97
C PHE A 19 14.40 -1.11 -22.51
N ASP A 20 15.03 -0.39 -21.60
CA ASP A 20 14.73 -0.51 -20.17
C ASP A 20 13.42 0.26 -19.87
N GLN A 21 12.42 -0.45 -19.36
CA GLN A 21 11.16 0.11 -18.86
C GLN A 21 11.09 0.05 -17.33
N SER A 22 12.24 0.14 -16.65
CA SER A 22 12.33 0.25 -15.19
C SER A 22 11.44 1.36 -14.60
N SER A 23 11.14 2.42 -15.36
CA SER A 23 10.27 3.53 -14.94
C SER A 23 8.76 3.23 -15.00
N ALA A 24 8.33 2.19 -15.72
CA ALA A 24 6.91 1.79 -15.77
C ALA A 24 6.38 1.32 -14.40
N HIS A 25 7.28 0.96 -13.48
CA HIS A 25 6.97 0.59 -12.10
C HIS A 25 6.54 1.79 -11.21
N GLY A 26 6.54 3.02 -11.74
CA GLY A 26 6.17 4.24 -11.01
C GLY A 26 4.72 4.70 -11.19
N ALA A 27 3.98 4.15 -12.15
CA ALA A 27 2.61 4.58 -12.47
C ALA A 27 1.57 3.87 -11.58
N PHE A 28 1.46 4.32 -10.33
CA PHE A 28 0.42 3.84 -9.41
C PHE A 28 -0.91 4.58 -9.63
N ALA A 29 -2.03 3.89 -9.42
CA ALA A 29 -3.35 4.54 -9.36
C ALA A 29 -3.35 5.65 -8.30
N LYS A 30 -4.18 6.68 -8.47
CA LYS A 30 -4.23 7.86 -7.58
C LYS A 30 -4.53 7.52 -6.12
N ASP A 31 -5.10 6.36 -5.87
CA ASP A 31 -5.52 5.84 -4.56
C ASP A 31 -4.85 4.49 -4.21
N ALA A 32 -3.91 4.01 -5.05
CA ALA A 32 -3.16 2.81 -4.73
C ALA A 32 -2.23 3.04 -3.53
N LEU A 33 -1.97 1.97 -2.78
CA LEU A 33 -1.05 1.97 -1.66
C LEU A 33 0.35 2.44 -2.10
N ASN A 34 0.82 3.54 -1.53
CA ASN A 34 2.17 4.04 -1.73
C ASN A 34 2.80 4.42 -0.40
N VAL A 35 3.67 3.55 0.12
CA VAL A 35 4.35 3.73 1.41
C VAL A 35 5.13 5.04 1.49
N LYS A 36 5.65 5.55 0.38
CA LYS A 36 6.40 6.83 0.34
C LYS A 36 5.52 8.05 0.60
N ASP A 37 4.23 7.94 0.31
CA ASP A 37 3.23 9.01 0.52
C ASP A 37 2.47 8.82 1.85
N MET A 38 2.91 7.89 2.70
CA MET A 38 2.32 7.61 4.01
C MET A 38 3.13 8.23 5.15
N ASN A 39 2.42 8.73 6.15
CA ASN A 39 3.04 9.10 7.42
C ASN A 39 3.37 7.84 8.21
N VAL A 40 4.45 7.91 9.00
CA VAL A 40 4.84 6.83 9.93
C VAL A 40 3.84 6.75 11.09
N TRP A 41 3.39 7.91 11.58
CA TRP A 41 2.41 8.06 12.66
C TRP A 41 1.14 8.78 12.17
N PRO A 42 -0.03 8.53 12.77
CA PRO A 42 -1.29 9.13 12.31
C PRO A 42 -1.34 10.66 12.43
N GLY A 43 -2.11 11.29 11.56
CA GLY A 43 -2.31 12.75 11.47
C GLY A 43 -1.52 13.39 10.32
N GLY A 44 -1.55 14.72 10.26
CA GLY A 44 -0.89 15.48 9.21
C GLY A 44 -1.51 15.30 7.82
N LYS A 45 -0.84 15.84 6.80
CA LYS A 45 -1.25 15.66 5.39
C LYS A 45 -0.72 14.32 4.89
N GLN A 46 -1.61 13.45 4.45
CA GLN A 46 -1.29 12.16 3.82
C GLN A 46 -2.23 11.95 2.63
N ARG A 47 -1.77 11.17 1.64
CA ARG A 47 -2.57 10.77 0.49
C ARG A 47 -3.72 9.83 0.88
N ILE A 48 -4.87 9.98 0.24
CA ILE A 48 -6.01 9.08 0.40
C ILE A 48 -5.76 7.82 -0.42
N MET A 49 -5.70 6.66 0.23
CA MET A 49 -5.55 5.35 -0.39
C MET A 49 -6.77 4.46 -0.10
N HIS A 50 -7.08 3.53 -1.00
CA HIS A 50 -8.18 2.57 -0.83
C HIS A 50 -7.76 1.36 0.01
N ASP A 51 -8.76 0.69 0.57
CA ASP A 51 -8.58 -0.52 1.38
C ASP A 51 -7.86 -1.62 0.62
N THR A 52 -6.94 -2.30 1.30
CA THR A 52 -6.16 -3.40 0.72
C THR A 52 -6.58 -4.73 1.34
N TYR A 53 -5.95 -5.81 0.90
CA TYR A 53 -6.10 -7.14 1.49
C TYR A 53 -4.74 -7.63 1.95
N ILE A 54 -4.70 -8.30 3.09
CA ILE A 54 -3.45 -8.85 3.62
C ILE A 54 -2.99 -10.01 2.72
N PRO A 55 -1.75 -9.96 2.22
CA PRO A 55 -1.19 -11.01 1.35
C PRO A 55 -1.16 -12.40 2.01
N SER A 56 -1.17 -13.44 1.18
CA SER A 56 -1.08 -14.85 1.60
C SER A 56 0.33 -15.27 2.05
N ASP A 57 1.34 -14.43 1.87
CA ASP A 57 2.70 -14.63 2.38
C ASP A 57 2.92 -13.94 3.74
N ASN A 58 1.88 -13.33 4.33
CA ASN A 58 1.97 -12.75 5.67
C ASN A 58 2.32 -13.85 6.70
N PRO A 59 3.22 -13.60 7.67
CA PRO A 59 3.62 -14.59 8.68
C PRO A 59 2.48 -15.11 9.56
N ASN A 60 1.36 -14.39 9.66
CA ASN A 60 0.17 -14.81 10.38
C ASN A 60 -0.90 -15.32 9.38
N PRO A 61 -1.11 -16.64 9.27
CA PRO A 61 -2.07 -17.22 8.33
C PRO A 61 -3.52 -16.81 8.58
N GLU A 62 -3.89 -16.50 9.82
CA GLU A 62 -5.26 -16.11 10.14
C GLU A 62 -5.66 -14.79 9.48
N LEU A 63 -4.66 -13.96 9.15
CA LEU A 63 -4.84 -12.66 8.53
C LEU A 63 -4.97 -12.70 7.01
N HIS A 64 -4.63 -13.81 6.36
CA HIS A 64 -4.60 -13.90 4.91
C HIS A 64 -5.95 -13.53 4.29
N GLY A 65 -5.92 -12.65 3.29
CA GLY A 65 -7.12 -12.19 2.61
C GLY A 65 -8.05 -11.33 3.48
N ARG A 66 -7.71 -11.02 4.73
CA ARG A 66 -8.49 -10.06 5.53
C ARG A 66 -8.34 -8.67 4.93
N LYS A 67 -9.46 -7.97 4.83
CA LYS A 67 -9.50 -6.58 4.40
C LYS A 67 -8.78 -5.71 5.43
N GLN A 68 -7.82 -4.91 4.97
CA GLN A 68 -7.10 -3.92 5.75
C GLN A 68 -7.63 -2.53 5.38
N THR A 69 -8.43 -1.94 6.27
CA THR A 69 -9.03 -0.63 6.05
C THR A 69 -7.98 0.46 6.17
N MET A 70 -7.89 1.37 5.20
CA MET A 70 -6.89 2.45 5.16
C MET A 70 -7.31 3.71 5.91
N ILE A 71 -8.57 3.79 6.39
CA ILE A 71 -9.14 4.94 7.10
C ILE A 71 -9.60 4.48 8.49
N PHE A 72 -9.43 5.33 9.51
CA PHE A 72 -10.04 5.10 10.82
C PHE A 72 -11.56 5.28 10.72
N VAL A 73 -12.32 4.30 11.21
CA VAL A 73 -13.78 4.34 11.15
C VAL A 73 -14.34 5.55 11.91
N ASP A 74 -15.41 6.16 11.37
CA ASP A 74 -15.97 7.41 11.92
C ASP A 74 -16.71 7.22 13.24
N ASP A 75 -17.16 5.99 13.50
CA ASP A 75 -17.98 5.55 14.63
C ASP A 75 -17.16 4.99 15.81
N LEU A 76 -15.85 5.25 15.85
CA LEU A 76 -15.03 4.89 17.01
C LEU A 76 -15.61 5.48 18.31
N PRO A 77 -15.65 4.72 19.42
CA PRO A 77 -16.09 5.23 20.70
C PRO A 77 -15.11 6.28 21.24
N SER A 78 -15.60 7.24 22.03
CA SER A 78 -14.80 8.36 22.55
C SER A 78 -13.63 7.95 23.44
N ASN A 79 -13.67 6.74 24.01
CA ASN A 79 -12.58 6.15 24.79
C ASN A 79 -11.53 5.42 23.94
N HIS A 80 -11.73 5.30 22.62
CA HIS A 80 -10.80 4.59 21.75
C HIS A 80 -9.50 5.37 21.59
N PRO A 81 -8.32 4.73 21.65
CA PRO A 81 -7.03 5.40 21.49
C PRO A 81 -6.92 6.24 20.20
N ASP A 82 -7.55 5.75 19.14
CA ASP A 82 -7.55 6.40 17.82
C ASP A 82 -8.76 7.29 17.55
N TYR A 83 -9.61 7.57 18.55
CA TYR A 83 -10.83 8.37 18.37
C TYR A 83 -10.54 9.72 17.70
N LYS A 84 -9.42 10.36 18.04
CA LYS A 84 -9.00 11.65 17.47
C LYS A 84 -8.61 11.59 15.97
N TYR A 85 -8.41 10.39 15.42
CA TYR A 85 -8.01 10.16 14.04
C TYR A 85 -9.14 9.61 13.15
N ARG A 86 -10.35 9.44 13.68
CA ARG A 86 -11.54 9.03 12.92
C ARG A 86 -11.72 9.84 11.63
N GLY A 87 -12.00 9.15 10.53
CA GLY A 87 -12.11 9.69 9.19
C GLY A 87 -10.77 10.02 8.51
N GLN A 88 -9.64 9.89 9.22
CA GLN A 88 -8.30 10.14 8.66
C GLN A 88 -7.67 8.85 8.14
N GLN A 89 -6.74 9.00 7.20
CA GLN A 89 -5.92 7.90 6.70
C GLN A 89 -5.01 7.34 7.80
N LYS A 90 -4.92 6.02 7.89
CA LYS A 90 -4.02 5.30 8.78
C LYS A 90 -2.57 5.48 8.32
N ALA A 91 -1.70 5.57 9.31
CA ALA A 91 -0.26 5.62 9.10
C ALA A 91 0.34 4.21 9.02
N GLN A 92 1.59 4.12 8.59
CA GLN A 92 2.29 2.85 8.40
C GLN A 92 2.30 1.98 9.65
N GLU A 93 2.53 2.58 10.83
CA GLU A 93 2.60 1.83 12.08
C GLU A 93 1.27 1.20 12.48
N GLN A 94 0.14 1.88 12.20
CA GLN A 94 -1.18 1.32 12.48
C GLN A 94 -1.48 0.12 11.57
N LEU A 95 -1.18 0.23 10.26
CA LEU A 95 -1.36 -0.89 9.32
C LEU A 95 -0.44 -2.06 9.67
N ARG A 96 0.79 -1.77 10.09
CA ARG A 96 1.73 -2.78 10.56
C ARG A 96 1.19 -3.51 11.79
N ARG A 97 0.67 -2.77 12.78
CA ARG A 97 0.03 -3.38 13.95
C ARG A 97 -1.12 -4.28 13.54
N GLU A 98 -2.01 -3.85 12.66
CA GLU A 98 -3.13 -4.68 12.20
C GLU A 98 -2.67 -5.93 11.45
N ALA A 99 -1.60 -5.82 10.65
CA ALA A 99 -0.98 -6.92 9.93
C ALA A 99 -0.12 -7.85 10.82
N LEU A 100 0.08 -7.50 12.10
CA LEU A 100 0.81 -8.30 13.10
C LEU A 100 -0.10 -8.79 14.24
N MET A 101 -1.12 -8.02 14.64
CA MET A 101 -1.86 -8.14 15.91
C MET A 101 -3.12 -9.00 15.85
N ALA A 102 -3.55 -9.55 14.70
CA ALA A 102 -4.72 -10.43 14.73
C ALA A 102 -4.42 -11.85 15.22
N ALA A 103 -3.37 -12.03 16.01
CA ALA A 103 -3.13 -13.24 16.78
C ALA A 103 -3.73 -13.18 18.22
N GLU A 104 -4.21 -12.03 18.71
CA GLU A 104 -4.60 -11.88 20.13
C GLU A 104 -5.97 -11.20 20.38
N GLY A 105 -6.94 -11.38 19.48
CA GLY A 105 -8.26 -10.74 19.57
C GLY A 105 -9.42 -11.66 19.97
N GLY A 106 -9.15 -12.80 20.62
CA GLY A 106 -10.15 -13.76 21.06
C GLY A 106 -10.45 -13.69 22.56
N ASN A 107 -10.78 -12.52 23.10
CA ASN A 107 -11.38 -12.45 24.44
C ASN A 107 -12.67 -11.63 24.39
N LYS A 108 -13.80 -12.33 24.42
CA LYS A 108 -15.12 -11.72 24.67
C LYS A 108 -15.19 -11.37 26.15
N PRO A 109 -15.30 -10.09 26.55
CA PRO A 109 -15.48 -9.76 27.94
C PRO A 109 -16.97 -9.84 28.30
N GLY A 110 -17.30 -10.78 29.21
CA GLY A 110 -18.34 -10.58 30.23
C GLY A 110 -19.72 -11.18 29.97
N GLU A 111 -19.87 -12.48 30.16
CA GLU A 111 -21.06 -13.03 30.83
C GLU A 111 -20.70 -13.28 32.29
N MET A 112 -21.20 -12.45 33.20
CA MET A 112 -21.49 -12.74 34.62
C MET A 112 -22.59 -11.80 35.09
#